data_AF-A0A0M1NZB1-F1
#
_entry.id   AF-A0A0M1NZB1-F1
#
_cell.length_a   1.000
_cell.length_b   1.000
_cell.length_c   1.000
_cell.angle_alpha   90.00
_cell.angle_beta   90.00
_cell.angle_gamma   90.00
#
_symmetry.space_group_name_H-M   'P 1'
#
loop_
_entity.id
_entity.type
_entity.pdbx_description
1 polymer ?
#
loop_
_entity_poly.entity_id
_entity_poly.type
_entity_poly.pdbx_seq_one_letter_code
_entity_poly.pdbx_strand_id
1 'polypeptide(L)'
;MKKVTIVSSTLIAVLVIVFSLTYYNRLSPSITSADIQIEGRITPFDENNVLVELDIVRLKDELASHYIYPVASGLGNISFVEDPGYYTPGSIGTWYESEELLRRETSDKIAMDHIGFAIPTQKGNYKTKFTMNKLENTNGQAEIELYYVHVEKKYGKTLSWIKKIPLSS
;
A
#
# COMPACT_ATOMS: atom_id res chain seq x y z
N MET A 1 -9.57 53.42 20.18
CA MET A 1 -8.93 52.76 19.01
C MET A 1 -8.09 51.56 19.40
N LYS A 2 -7.00 51.69 20.18
CA LYS A 2 -6.12 50.55 20.58
C LYS A 2 -6.83 49.30 21.13
N LYS A 3 -7.82 49.46 22.02
CA LYS A 3 -8.59 48.32 22.59
C LYS A 3 -9.41 47.56 21.54
N VAL A 4 -10.01 48.27 20.58
CA VAL A 4 -10.78 47.66 19.49
C VAL A 4 -9.85 46.90 18.55
N THR A 5 -8.68 47.47 18.24
CA THR A 5 -7.66 46.80 17.42
C THR A 5 -7.14 45.52 18.07
N ILE A 6 -6.91 45.53 19.40
CA ILE A 6 -6.48 44.35 20.17
C ILE A 6 -7.57 43.26 20.18
N VAL A 7 -8.84 43.63 20.41
CA VAL A 7 -9.95 42.65 20.38
C VAL A 7 -10.10 42.04 18.99
N SER A 8 -10.02 42.84 17.92
CA SER A 8 -10.07 42.35 16.55
C SER A 8 -8.89 41.45 16.20
N SER A 9 -7.66 41.80 16.60
CA SER A 9 -6.48 40.94 16.36
C SER A 9 -6.56 39.62 17.11
N THR A 10 -7.05 39.63 18.35
CA THR A 10 -7.22 38.41 19.14
C THR A 10 -8.30 37.51 18.55
N LEU A 11 -9.42 38.07 18.10
CA LEU A 11 -10.48 37.31 17.44
C LEU A 11 -9.98 36.63 16.16
N ILE A 12 -9.22 37.35 15.32
CA ILE A 12 -8.62 36.80 14.11
C ILE A 12 -7.63 35.68 14.46
N ALA A 13 -6.77 35.88 15.46
CA ALA A 13 -5.82 34.85 15.90
C ALA A 13 -6.54 33.57 16.36
N VAL A 14 -7.61 33.69 17.14
CA VAL A 14 -8.43 32.55 17.56
C VAL A 14 -9.06 31.85 16.37
N LEU A 15 -9.62 32.59 15.41
CA LEU A 15 -10.20 32.01 14.19
C LEU A 15 -9.16 31.24 13.36
N VAL A 16 -7.96 31.78 13.22
CA VAL A 16 -6.86 31.11 12.51
C VAL A 16 -6.45 29.82 13.21
N ILE A 17 -6.34 29.82 14.55
CA ILE A 17 -6.00 28.63 15.33
C ILE A 17 -7.08 27.56 15.19
N VAL A 18 -8.35 27.94 15.39
CA VAL A 18 -9.48 27.01 15.27
C VAL A 18 -9.56 26.43 13.86
N PHE A 19 -9.41 27.27 12.82
CA PHE A 19 -9.39 26.81 11.43
C PHE A 19 -8.25 25.83 11.17
N SER A 20 -7.04 26.14 11.63
CA SER A 20 -5.85 25.30 11.45
C SER A 20 -6.00 23.94 12.12
N LEU A 21 -6.50 23.90 13.36
CA LEU A 21 -6.78 22.66 14.09
C LEU A 21 -7.87 21.83 13.38
N THR A 22 -8.93 22.50 12.92
CA THR A 22 -10.02 21.81 12.23
C THR A 22 -9.56 21.21 10.90
N TYR A 23 -8.74 21.96 10.14
CA TYR A 23 -8.14 21.50 8.90
C TYR A 23 -7.19 20.31 9.16
N TYR A 24 -6.31 20.42 10.16
CA TYR A 24 -5.39 19.36 10.55
C TYR A 24 -6.10 18.05 10.91
N ASN A 25 -7.19 18.15 11.69
CA ASN A 25 -7.97 16.98 12.10
C ASN A 25 -8.70 16.32 10.92
N ARG A 26 -9.01 17.08 9.87
CA ARG A 26 -9.70 16.61 8.65
C ARG A 26 -8.77 16.24 7.51
N LEU A 27 -7.46 16.22 7.74
CA LEU A 27 -6.51 15.76 6.73
C LEU A 27 -6.83 14.33 6.29
N SER A 28 -6.94 14.16 4.97
CA SER A 28 -7.16 12.89 4.29
C SER A 28 -6.01 12.59 3.32
N PRO A 29 -5.80 11.29 3.00
CA PRO A 29 -4.90 10.86 1.94
C PRO A 29 -5.06 11.67 0.64
N SER A 30 -3.95 11.95 -0.05
CA SER A 30 -3.92 12.58 -1.38
C SER A 30 -4.57 11.74 -2.48
N ILE A 31 -4.54 10.41 -2.32
CA ILE A 31 -5.17 9.42 -3.19
C ILE A 31 -6.06 8.48 -2.38
N THR A 32 -7.07 7.92 -3.05
CA THR A 32 -8.04 6.99 -2.47
C THR A 32 -7.94 5.63 -3.15
N SER A 33 -8.67 4.64 -2.63
CA SER A 33 -8.75 3.30 -3.21
C SER A 33 -9.37 3.25 -4.61
N ALA A 34 -10.06 4.31 -5.03
CA ALA A 34 -10.63 4.47 -6.37
C ALA A 34 -9.60 4.96 -7.40
N ASP A 35 -8.53 5.62 -6.94
CA ASP A 35 -7.46 6.16 -7.80
C ASP A 35 -6.45 5.09 -8.24
N ILE A 36 -6.62 3.86 -7.75
CA ILE A 36 -5.80 2.70 -8.12
C ILE A 36 -6.65 1.46 -8.33
N GLN A 37 -6.45 0.81 -9.47
CA GLN A 37 -7.07 -0.45 -9.82
C GLN A 37 -5.96 -1.48 -9.96
N ILE A 38 -6.11 -2.61 -9.27
CA ILE A 38 -5.14 -3.70 -9.31
C ILE A 38 -5.94 -4.97 -9.44
N GLU A 39 -5.59 -5.76 -10.44
CA GLU A 39 -6.11 -7.11 -10.63
C GLU A 39 -4.93 -8.07 -10.65
N GLY A 40 -5.08 -9.20 -9.97
CA GLY A 40 -4.06 -10.23 -9.96
C GLY A 40 -4.56 -11.55 -10.52
N ARG A 41 -3.62 -12.29 -11.10
CA ARG A 41 -3.81 -13.68 -11.50
C ARG A 41 -2.72 -14.53 -10.87
N ILE A 42 -3.12 -15.67 -10.31
CA ILE A 42 -2.20 -16.70 -9.83
C ILE A 42 -2.31 -17.93 -10.73
N THR A 43 -1.18 -18.44 -11.19
CA THR A 43 -1.11 -19.68 -11.98
C THR A 43 0.05 -20.56 -11.52
N PRO A 44 -0.01 -21.88 -11.72
CA PRO A 44 1.17 -22.74 -11.55
C PRO A 44 2.29 -22.29 -12.52
N PHE A 45 3.50 -22.10 -12.00
CA PHE A 45 4.67 -21.81 -12.84
C PHE A 45 5.44 -23.10 -13.17
N ASP A 46 5.74 -23.86 -12.12
CA ASP A 46 6.36 -25.19 -12.18
C ASP A 46 5.89 -26.04 -10.98
N GLU A 47 6.55 -27.17 -10.74
CA GLU A 47 6.20 -28.08 -9.64
C GLU A 47 6.30 -27.39 -8.26
N ASN A 48 7.26 -26.48 -8.10
CA ASN A 48 7.65 -25.85 -6.84
C ASN A 48 7.25 -24.38 -6.75
N ASN A 49 6.85 -23.73 -7.84
CA ASN A 49 6.60 -22.29 -7.87
C ASN A 49 5.19 -21.96 -8.37
N VAL A 50 4.61 -20.91 -7.80
CA VAL A 50 3.43 -20.23 -8.35
C VAL A 50 3.87 -18.93 -9.00
N LEU A 51 3.22 -18.58 -10.10
CA LEU A 51 3.38 -17.31 -10.79
C LEU A 51 2.25 -16.37 -10.39
N VAL A 52 2.59 -15.15 -10.03
CA VAL A 52 1.64 -14.07 -9.78
C VAL A 52 1.89 -12.97 -10.80
N GLU A 53 0.85 -12.63 -11.55
CA GLU A 53 0.82 -11.51 -12.49
C GLU A 53 -0.15 -10.45 -11.97
N LEU A 54 0.28 -9.18 -12.01
CA LEU A 54 -0.53 -8.04 -11.59
C LEU A 54 -0.63 -7.02 -12.73
N ASP A 55 -1.85 -6.61 -13.03
CA ASP A 55 -2.15 -5.43 -13.84
C ASP A 55 -2.49 -4.28 -12.89
N ILE A 56 -1.70 -3.20 -12.92
CA ILE A 56 -1.80 -2.04 -12.04
C ILE A 56 -2.13 -0.82 -12.89
N VAL A 57 -3.28 -0.20 -12.62
CA VAL A 57 -3.70 1.06 -13.24
C VAL A 57 -3.71 2.15 -12.17
N ARG A 58 -2.87 3.16 -12.34
CA ARG A 58 -2.82 4.35 -11.50
C ARG A 58 -3.44 5.53 -12.23
N LEU A 59 -4.47 6.13 -11.65
CA LEU A 59 -5.19 7.25 -12.24
C LEU A 59 -4.57 8.61 -11.88
N LYS A 60 -3.71 8.66 -10.87
CA LYS A 60 -3.12 9.89 -10.35
C LYS A 60 -1.66 9.71 -9.93
N ASP A 61 -0.87 10.75 -10.22
CA ASP A 61 0.51 10.88 -9.73
C ASP A 61 0.50 11.16 -8.23
N GLU A 62 1.31 10.45 -7.46
CA GLU A 62 1.48 10.69 -6.03
C GLU A 62 2.87 10.22 -5.57
N LEU A 63 3.59 11.06 -4.83
CA LEU A 63 4.97 10.80 -4.40
C LEU A 63 5.06 9.97 -3.11
N ALA A 64 3.93 9.73 -2.45
CA ALA A 64 3.84 8.87 -1.29
C ALA A 64 4.35 7.43 -1.56
N SER A 65 4.53 6.68 -0.48
CA SER A 65 4.95 5.28 -0.56
C SER A 65 3.75 4.37 -0.85
N HIS A 66 3.95 3.43 -1.77
CA HIS A 66 2.93 2.50 -2.22
C HIS A 66 3.52 1.11 -2.35
N TYR A 67 3.00 0.16 -1.60
CA TYR A 67 3.54 -1.20 -1.53
C TYR A 67 2.45 -2.24 -1.75
N ILE A 68 2.83 -3.34 -2.39
CA ILE A 68 2.02 -4.55 -2.46
C ILE A 68 2.69 -5.60 -1.59
N TYR A 69 1.87 -6.25 -0.75
CA TYR A 69 2.28 -7.29 0.19
C TYR A 69 1.56 -8.59 -0.14
N PRO A 70 2.29 -9.63 -0.58
CA PRO A 70 1.76 -10.98 -0.60
C PRO A 70 1.78 -11.57 0.80
N VAL A 71 0.60 -11.84 1.34
CA VAL A 71 0.40 -12.57 2.60
C VAL A 71 -0.02 -13.98 2.22
N ALA A 72 0.89 -14.95 2.40
CA ALA A 72 0.69 -16.27 1.83
C ALA A 72 1.08 -17.40 2.78
N SER A 73 0.18 -18.38 2.92
CA SER A 73 0.41 -19.60 3.70
C SER A 73 1.02 -20.69 2.84
N GLY A 74 2.20 -21.17 3.24
CA GLY A 74 2.93 -22.20 2.49
C GLY A 74 3.68 -21.69 1.27
N LEU A 75 3.73 -20.37 1.06
CA LEU A 75 4.56 -19.76 0.04
C LEU A 75 5.63 -18.89 0.69
N GLY A 76 6.83 -18.93 0.11
CA GLY A 76 7.96 -18.08 0.50
C GLY A 76 8.58 -17.42 -0.72
N ASN A 77 9.61 -16.62 -0.47
CA ASN A 77 10.50 -15.94 -1.41
C ASN A 77 9.84 -15.34 -2.66
N ILE A 78 9.81 -14.01 -2.75
CA ILE A 78 9.40 -13.31 -3.95
C ILE A 78 10.58 -13.23 -4.91
N SER A 79 10.43 -13.75 -6.13
CA SER A 79 11.41 -13.56 -7.21
C SER A 79 10.75 -12.89 -8.41
N PHE A 80 11.23 -11.72 -8.81
CA PHE A 80 10.68 -11.00 -9.96
C PHE A 80 11.14 -11.62 -11.27
N VAL A 81 10.22 -11.70 -12.23
CA VAL A 81 10.52 -12.16 -13.59
C VAL A 81 10.81 -10.94 -14.45
N GLU A 82 12.03 -10.83 -14.96
CA GLU A 82 12.44 -9.74 -15.85
C GLU A 82 11.96 -10.01 -17.28
N ASP A 83 10.78 -9.48 -17.61
CA ASP A 83 10.18 -9.58 -18.94
C ASP A 83 10.04 -8.17 -19.58
N PRO A 84 10.33 -8.00 -20.88
CA PRO A 84 10.11 -6.72 -21.57
C PRO A 84 8.65 -6.24 -21.44
N GLY A 85 8.47 -5.02 -20.94
CA GLY A 85 7.14 -4.43 -20.70
C GLY A 85 6.56 -4.71 -19.32
N TYR A 86 7.25 -5.50 -18.48
CA TYR A 86 6.92 -5.64 -17.06
C TYR A 86 7.78 -4.69 -16.22
N TYR A 87 7.14 -4.14 -15.20
CA TYR A 87 7.76 -3.34 -14.17
C TYR A 87 8.38 -4.24 -13.10
N THR A 88 9.68 -4.08 -12.90
CA THR A 88 10.42 -4.63 -11.76
C THR A 88 10.46 -3.59 -10.65
N PRO A 89 10.02 -3.93 -9.42
CA PRO A 89 10.05 -3.01 -8.29
C PRO A 89 11.45 -2.48 -7.98
N GLY A 90 11.55 -1.16 -7.78
CA GLY A 90 12.80 -0.52 -7.35
C GLY A 90 13.15 -0.75 -5.87
N SER A 91 12.23 -1.32 -5.08
CA SER A 91 12.43 -1.60 -3.66
C SER A 91 11.58 -2.79 -3.23
N ILE A 92 12.20 -3.68 -2.44
CA ILE A 92 11.59 -4.84 -1.80
C ILE A 92 11.92 -4.76 -0.31
N GLY A 93 10.93 -4.97 0.56
CA GLY A 93 11.13 -4.95 2.00
C GLY A 93 9.85 -4.75 2.80
N THR A 94 10.03 -4.56 4.11
CA THR A 94 8.95 -4.18 5.02
C THR A 94 9.07 -2.71 5.39
N TRP A 95 7.92 -2.07 5.63
CA TRP A 95 7.83 -0.73 6.23
C TRP A 95 7.01 -0.83 7.50
N TYR A 96 7.53 -0.29 8.59
CA TYR A 96 6.89 -0.39 9.92
C TYR A 96 5.43 0.07 9.91
N GLU A 97 5.14 1.23 9.31
CA GLU A 97 3.78 1.75 9.22
C GLU A 97 2.84 0.87 8.37
N SER A 98 3.39 0.14 7.40
CA SER A 98 2.61 -0.77 6.55
C SER A 98 2.34 -2.10 7.24
N GLU A 99 3.31 -2.61 8.00
CA GLU A 99 3.19 -3.83 8.79
C GLU A 99 2.10 -3.70 9.85
N GLU A 100 2.04 -2.58 10.57
CA GLU A 100 1.00 -2.35 11.57
C GLU A 100 -0.42 -2.36 10.96
N LEU A 101 -0.58 -1.80 9.76
CA LEU A 101 -1.86 -1.82 9.04
C LEU A 101 -2.22 -3.22 8.57
N LEU A 102 -1.26 -3.96 8.02
CA LEU A 102 -1.46 -5.34 7.57
C LEU A 102 -1.89 -6.23 8.72
N ARG A 103 -1.21 -6.16 9.87
CA ARG A 103 -1.54 -6.98 11.06
C ARG A 103 -2.97 -6.74 11.56
N ARG A 104 -3.46 -5.50 11.48
CA ARG A 104 -4.85 -5.17 11.86
C ARG A 104 -5.86 -5.77 10.88
N GLU A 105 -5.55 -5.80 9.59
CA GLU A 105 -6.45 -6.29 8.54
C GLU A 105 -6.46 -7.83 8.44
N THR A 106 -5.32 -8.48 8.66
CA THR A 106 -5.16 -9.94 8.48
C THR A 106 -5.47 -10.76 9.74
N SER A 107 -5.86 -10.11 10.85
CA SER A 107 -6.30 -10.73 12.10
C SER A 107 -5.35 -11.82 12.62
N ASP A 108 -4.08 -11.47 12.83
CA ASP A 108 -3.03 -12.38 13.36
C ASP A 108 -2.90 -13.71 12.58
N LYS A 109 -3.24 -13.74 11.28
CA LYS A 109 -2.76 -14.79 10.35
C LYS A 109 -1.23 -14.72 10.23
N ILE A 110 -0.59 -15.28 11.26
CA ILE A 110 0.68 -15.99 11.33
C ILE A 110 1.93 -15.14 11.08
N ALA A 111 3.00 -15.53 11.78
CA ALA A 111 4.39 -15.12 11.66
C ALA A 111 4.94 -15.27 10.22
N MET A 112 4.40 -14.50 9.29
CA MET A 112 4.84 -14.38 7.92
C MET A 112 5.68 -13.13 7.78
N ASP A 113 6.77 -13.26 7.03
CA ASP A 113 7.56 -12.11 6.63
C ASP A 113 6.69 -11.20 5.78
N HIS A 114 6.30 -10.05 6.32
CA HIS A 114 5.56 -8.98 5.62
C HIS A 114 6.49 -8.26 4.64
N ILE A 115 7.11 -9.00 3.73
CA ILE A 115 7.96 -8.46 2.68
C ILE A 115 7.07 -8.09 1.51
N GLY A 116 6.94 -6.78 1.29
CA GLY A 116 6.26 -6.23 0.14
C GLY A 116 7.24 -5.65 -0.87
N PHE A 117 6.69 -5.09 -1.93
CA PHE A 117 7.47 -4.41 -2.96
C PHE A 117 6.79 -3.12 -3.41
N ALA A 118 7.62 -2.14 -3.77
CA ALA A 118 7.15 -0.82 -4.15
C ALA A 118 6.57 -0.81 -5.58
N ILE A 119 5.46 -0.12 -5.77
CA ILE A 119 4.88 0.15 -7.09
C ILE A 119 5.24 1.57 -7.57
N PRO A 120 5.13 1.86 -8.88
CA PRO A 120 5.42 3.19 -9.43
C PRO A 120 4.55 4.27 -8.79
N THR A 121 5.10 5.47 -8.63
CA THR A 121 4.41 6.66 -8.08
C THR A 121 3.64 7.43 -9.14
N GLN A 122 4.01 7.25 -10.40
CA GLN A 122 3.41 7.96 -11.53
C GLN A 122 2.09 7.31 -11.97
N LYS A 123 1.22 8.11 -12.58
CA LYS A 123 0.02 7.63 -13.27
C LYS A 123 0.44 6.81 -14.49
N GLY A 124 -0.33 5.77 -14.79
CA GLY A 124 -0.04 4.88 -15.90
C GLY A 124 -0.55 3.47 -15.68
N ASN A 125 -0.27 2.63 -16.67
CA ASN A 125 -0.59 1.20 -16.65
C ASN A 125 0.72 0.43 -16.54
N TYR A 126 0.81 -0.44 -15.54
CA TYR A 126 1.99 -1.22 -15.24
C TYR A 126 1.60 -2.68 -15.11
N LYS A 127 2.46 -3.56 -15.60
CA LYS A 127 2.35 -5.00 -15.39
C LYS A 127 3.50 -5.43 -14.52
N THR A 128 3.29 -6.26 -13.53
CA THR A 128 4.39 -6.86 -12.77
C THR A 128 4.17 -8.35 -12.60
N LYS A 129 5.25 -9.10 -12.48
CA LYS A 129 5.25 -10.54 -12.49
C LYS A 129 6.33 -11.06 -11.55
N PHE A 130 5.93 -11.94 -10.66
CA PHE A 130 6.83 -12.55 -9.70
C PHE A 130 6.41 -13.98 -9.39
N THR A 131 7.37 -14.79 -8.98
CA THR A 131 7.13 -16.15 -8.50
C THR A 131 7.23 -16.19 -6.99
N MET A 132 6.51 -17.13 -6.39
CA MET A 132 6.69 -17.53 -4.99
C MET A 132 6.90 -19.03 -4.92
N ASN A 133 7.86 -19.47 -4.11
CA ASN A 133 8.15 -20.90 -3.95
C ASN A 133 7.21 -21.52 -2.92
N LYS A 134 6.75 -22.73 -3.19
CA LYS A 134 6.04 -23.58 -2.23
C LYS A 134 7.03 -24.04 -1.16
N LEU A 135 6.63 -23.96 0.09
CA LEU A 135 7.44 -24.42 1.23
C LEU A 135 7.19 -25.91 1.46
N GLU A 136 8.25 -26.71 1.60
CA GLU A 136 8.24 -28.18 1.62
C GLU A 136 7.31 -28.81 2.68
N ASN A 137 6.90 -28.05 3.71
CA ASN A 137 6.08 -28.54 4.82
C ASN A 137 4.58 -28.18 4.73
N THR A 138 4.09 -27.72 3.57
CA THR A 138 2.67 -27.42 3.42
C THR A 138 1.89 -28.55 2.75
N ASN A 139 1.29 -29.40 3.58
CA ASN A 139 0.29 -30.41 3.18
C ASN A 139 -1.06 -29.78 2.72
N GLY A 140 -1.12 -28.46 2.57
CA GLY A 140 -2.31 -27.69 2.24
C GLY A 140 -2.19 -26.98 0.90
N GLN A 141 -3.34 -26.62 0.32
CA GLN A 141 -3.40 -25.76 -0.85
C GLN A 141 -2.78 -24.41 -0.51
N ALA A 142 -1.75 -24.00 -1.25
CA ALA A 142 -1.11 -22.70 -1.07
C ALA A 142 -2.16 -21.59 -1.23
N GLU A 143 -2.36 -20.80 -0.18
CA GLU A 143 -3.27 -19.65 -0.18
C GLU A 143 -2.45 -18.37 -0.19
N ILE A 144 -2.79 -17.45 -1.09
CA ILE A 144 -2.19 -16.13 -1.16
C ILE A 144 -3.28 -15.07 -1.12
N GLU A 145 -3.06 -14.06 -0.31
CA GLU A 145 -3.84 -12.83 -0.27
C GLU A 145 -2.89 -11.67 -0.59
N LEU A 146 -3.26 -10.82 -1.54
CA LEU A 146 -2.47 -9.65 -1.88
C LEU A 146 -3.10 -8.41 -1.28
N TYR A 147 -2.29 -7.56 -0.66
CA TYR A 147 -2.71 -6.31 -0.07
C TYR A 147 -1.91 -5.15 -0.64
N TYR A 148 -2.62 -4.14 -1.10
CA TYR A 148 -2.04 -2.85 -1.40
C TYR A 148 -2.09 -1.96 -0.15
N VAL A 149 -0.98 -1.31 0.17
CA VAL A 149 -0.88 -0.36 1.29
C VAL A 149 -0.36 0.98 0.79
N HIS A 150 -1.10 2.04 1.13
CA HIS A 150 -0.69 3.42 0.92
C HIS A 150 -0.31 4.06 2.25
N VAL A 151 0.83 4.74 2.27
CA VAL A 151 1.30 5.52 3.41
C VAL A 151 1.84 6.86 2.93
N GLU A 152 1.26 7.95 3.40
CA GLU A 152 1.76 9.31 3.19
C GLU A 152 1.96 10.06 4.51
N LYS A 153 2.92 10.98 4.53
CA LYS A 153 3.17 11.87 5.68
C LYS A 153 2.78 13.29 5.30
N LYS A 154 1.84 13.87 6.05
CA LYS A 154 1.33 15.23 5.81
C LYS A 154 1.25 16.01 7.12
N TYR A 155 2.03 17.08 7.21
CA TYR A 155 2.12 17.94 8.40
C TYR A 155 2.42 17.17 9.72
N GLY A 156 3.22 16.10 9.64
CA GLY A 156 3.55 15.26 10.81
C GLY A 156 2.52 14.18 11.14
N LYS A 157 1.39 14.13 10.42
CA LYS A 157 0.39 13.05 10.52
C LYS A 157 0.68 11.98 9.45
N THR A 158 0.64 10.72 9.85
CA THR A 158 0.61 9.59 8.92
C THR A 158 -0.83 9.38 8.47
N LEU A 159 -1.04 9.38 7.16
CA LEU A 159 -2.33 9.10 6.53
C LEU A 159 -2.14 7.84 5.69
N SER A 160 -3.02 6.86 5.87
CA SER A 160 -2.83 5.56 5.27
C SER A 160 -4.15 4.84 5.04
N TRP A 161 -4.12 3.87 4.14
CA TRP A 161 -5.22 2.95 3.90
C TRP A 161 -4.71 1.67 3.24
N ILE A 162 -5.51 0.62 3.35
CA ILE A 162 -5.23 -0.71 2.83
C ILE A 162 -6.36 -1.17 1.90
N LYS A 163 -6.03 -1.94 0.87
CA LYS A 163 -6.98 -2.53 -0.07
C LYS A 163 -6.55 -3.95 -0.39
N LYS A 164 -7.45 -4.92 -0.19
CA LYS A 164 -7.26 -6.29 -0.69
C LYS A 164 -7.34 -6.28 -2.22
N ILE A 165 -6.37 -6.91 -2.86
CA ILE A 165 -6.30 -7.06 -4.31
C ILE A 165 -7.04 -8.34 -4.70
N PRO A 166 -8.03 -8.29 -5.61
CA PRO A 166 -8.69 -9.47 -6.09
C PRO A 166 -7.73 -10.36 -6.89
N LEU A 167 -7.74 -11.65 -6.58
CA LEU A 167 -6.99 -12.67 -7.31
C LEU A 167 -7.95 -13.56 -8.09
N SER A 168 -7.62 -13.76 -9.37
CA SER A 168 -8.20 -14.81 -10.20
C SER A 168 -7.26 -16.00 -10.27
N SER A 169 -7.83 -17.21 -10.33
CA SER A 169 -7.12 -18.48 -10.57
C SER A 169 -7.37 -18.97 -11.98
#